data_AF-A0A941SNM1-F1
#
_entry.id   AF-A0A941SNM1-F1
#
_cell.length_a   1.000
_cell.length_b   1.000
_cell.length_c   1.000
_cell.angle_alpha   90.00
_cell.angle_beta   90.00
_cell.angle_gamma   90.00
#
_symmetry.space_group_name_H-M   'P 1'
#
loop_
_entity.id
_entity.type
_entity.pdbx_description
1 polymer ?
#
loop_
_entity_poly.entity_id
_entity_poly.type
_entity_poly.pdbx_seq_one_letter_code
_entity_poly.pdbx_strand_id
1 'polypeptide(L)'
;MNNFKKNRIVVLGTFTVDLLTLSIQALLEPFLPVEVQTAPYHQVFQELLNPFSLTMSNRDGCANIIVFRVEDFLEKNLKISSSDNAISKNIEDLTRTIKVASQSCHIPWIICLCPSNSHKSEDIFSTNYYAKLERYVLNSFDGYDNVYCINTESVSCLYSFFDFHNPVSQHIGDIPYKYEYFCMLGYRIARMIYSIITKPYKVIVLDCDDTLWSGICGEDRLEDIYIYPHQLKFQQLLLEQIQAGMLLCLCTKNNEEDVKKVFQSHPDMILKLENFVSLKINWKEKSSNIYELSRQLNLDLDSFIFIDDNAMECVEVSSRFPQILTLQLPKNPEKMQSVLHHFWPFDHPRITTEDYQRTVFYQQEVNRSKLKEESVSLRDFIEKLQLEIKFESAESRHNTRITQLIKRCNQFNFTQTSEKIFGNYS
;
A
#
# COMPACT_ATOMS: atom_id res chain seq x y z
N MET A 1 4.71 21.92 28.82
CA MET A 1 4.64 21.79 27.34
C MET A 1 5.72 20.81 26.94
N ASN A 2 5.37 19.54 26.74
CA ASN A 2 6.33 18.55 26.26
C ASN A 2 6.72 18.92 24.83
N ASN A 3 8.01 19.16 24.63
CA ASN A 3 8.60 19.50 23.34
C ASN A 3 8.62 18.22 22.48
N PHE A 4 7.46 17.83 21.95
CA PHE A 4 7.40 16.75 20.97
C PHE A 4 8.23 17.20 19.76
N LYS A 5 9.37 16.53 19.51
CA LYS A 5 10.20 16.75 18.33
C LYS A 5 9.29 16.52 17.12
N LYS A 6 8.90 17.59 16.42
CA LYS A 6 8.08 17.49 15.22
C LYS A 6 8.83 16.71 14.15
N ASN A 7 8.10 15.87 13.42
CA ASN A 7 8.71 15.08 12.37
C ASN A 7 8.94 15.97 11.14
N ARG A 8 10.20 16.18 10.79
CA ARG A 8 10.57 17.11 9.72
C ARG A 8 10.30 16.49 8.35
N ILE A 9 9.64 17.25 7.49
CA ILE A 9 9.49 16.98 6.06
C ILE A 9 10.14 18.13 5.30
N VAL A 10 11.00 17.83 4.33
CA VAL A 10 11.63 18.86 3.49
C VAL A 10 11.07 18.79 2.08
N VAL A 11 10.60 19.92 1.55
CA VAL A 11 10.05 20.04 0.20
C VAL A 11 10.98 20.88 -0.65
N LEU A 12 11.42 20.32 -1.76
CA LEU A 12 12.28 20.94 -2.75
C LEU A 12 11.53 21.04 -4.07
N GLY A 13 11.40 22.24 -4.62
CA GLY A 13 10.63 22.51 -5.84
C GLY A 13 11.46 23.15 -6.96
N THR A 14 11.12 22.85 -8.22
CA THR A 14 11.53 23.68 -9.37
C THR A 14 10.61 24.87 -9.60
N PHE A 15 9.60 25.06 -8.76
CA PHE A 15 8.68 26.18 -8.77
C PHE A 15 8.24 26.51 -7.34
N THR A 16 7.41 27.53 -7.16
CA THR A 16 6.93 27.95 -5.83
C THR A 16 6.00 26.89 -5.22
N VAL A 17 6.35 26.36 -4.04
CA VAL A 17 5.69 25.21 -3.39
C VAL A 17 5.00 25.54 -2.05
N ASP A 18 4.90 26.81 -1.65
CA ASP A 18 4.35 27.19 -0.34
C ASP A 18 2.90 26.73 -0.13
N LEU A 19 2.08 26.73 -1.18
CA LEU A 19 0.70 26.21 -1.09
C LEU A 19 0.69 24.69 -0.85
N LEU A 20 1.66 23.97 -1.42
CA LEU A 20 1.80 22.53 -1.24
C LEU A 20 2.19 22.18 0.19
N THR A 21 3.13 22.92 0.78
CA THR A 21 3.63 22.64 2.14
C THR A 21 2.54 22.80 3.18
N LEU A 22 1.69 23.83 3.04
CA LEU A 22 0.50 24.04 3.87
C LEU A 22 -0.48 22.86 3.79
N SER A 23 -0.77 22.38 2.57
CA SER A 23 -1.66 21.24 2.37
C SER A 23 -1.12 19.96 3.01
N ILE A 24 0.16 19.64 2.82
CA ILE A 24 0.79 18.44 3.40
C ILE A 24 0.75 18.50 4.93
N GLN A 25 1.10 19.64 5.52
CA GLN A 25 1.10 19.81 6.97
C GLN A 25 -0.30 19.63 7.55
N ALA A 26 -1.30 20.31 6.99
CA ALA A 26 -2.68 20.25 7.48
C ALA A 26 -3.26 18.82 7.42
N LEU A 27 -2.93 18.05 6.39
CA LEU A 27 -3.45 16.69 6.20
C LEU A 27 -2.76 15.65 7.08
N LEU A 28 -1.49 15.84 7.42
CA LEU A 28 -0.74 14.90 8.26
C LEU A 28 -0.89 15.17 9.75
N GLU A 29 -1.13 16.42 10.17
CA GLU A 29 -1.20 16.81 11.58
C GLU A 29 -2.11 15.92 12.46
N PRO A 30 -3.29 15.45 11.99
CA PRO A 30 -4.14 14.54 12.79
C PRO A 30 -3.52 13.17 13.09
N PHE A 31 -2.59 12.72 12.24
CA PHE A 31 -1.96 11.39 12.33
C PHE A 31 -0.54 11.47 12.90
N LEU A 32 0.17 12.55 12.56
CA LEU A 32 1.56 12.76 12.90
C LEU A 32 1.87 14.25 13.03
N PRO A 33 2.37 14.71 14.18
CA PRO A 33 2.90 16.08 14.31
C PRO A 33 4.09 16.26 13.36
N VAL A 34 3.91 17.09 12.33
CA VAL A 34 4.92 17.33 11.30
C VAL A 34 5.35 18.80 11.26
N GLU A 35 6.57 19.02 10.78
CA GLU A 35 7.08 20.34 10.42
C GLU A 35 7.53 20.28 8.96
N VAL A 36 6.80 20.96 8.08
CA VAL A 36 7.12 20.99 6.65
C VAL A 36 7.97 22.22 6.35
N GLN A 37 9.19 22.01 5.88
CA GLN A 37 10.15 23.06 5.54
C GLN A 37 10.37 23.10 4.03
N THR A 38 10.40 24.30 3.46
CA THR A 38 10.70 24.51 2.04
C THR A 38 12.19 24.77 1.84
N ALA A 39 12.82 24.02 0.95
CA ALA A 39 14.20 24.26 0.53
C ALA A 39 14.31 25.48 -0.39
N PRO A 40 15.49 26.12 -0.52
CA PRO A 40 15.66 27.28 -1.38
C PRO A 40 15.20 27.04 -2.82
N TYR A 41 14.46 28.01 -3.35
CA TYR A 41 13.84 27.95 -4.67
C TYR A 41 14.88 27.79 -5.80
N HIS A 42 14.59 26.92 -6.77
CA HIS A 42 15.43 26.65 -7.96
C HIS A 42 16.84 26.11 -7.68
N GLN A 43 17.08 25.54 -6.50
CA GLN A 43 18.39 25.05 -6.09
C GLN A 43 18.45 23.52 -6.01
N VAL A 44 17.68 22.80 -6.84
CA VAL A 44 17.56 21.33 -6.77
C VAL A 44 18.92 20.62 -6.74
N PHE A 45 19.78 20.89 -7.72
CA PHE A 45 21.13 20.30 -7.73
C PHE A 45 22.00 20.75 -6.55
N GLN A 46 21.90 22.01 -6.13
CA GLN A 46 22.72 22.54 -5.03
C GLN A 46 22.32 21.90 -3.70
N GLU A 47 21.02 21.73 -3.45
CA GLU A 47 20.49 21.04 -2.28
C GLU A 47 20.90 19.57 -2.25
N LEU A 48 20.84 18.85 -3.38
CA LEU A 48 21.22 17.44 -3.43
C LEU A 48 22.73 17.19 -3.32
N LEU A 49 23.56 18.16 -3.75
CA LEU A 49 25.02 18.03 -3.76
C LEU A 49 25.68 18.58 -2.49
N ASN A 50 25.01 19.49 -1.76
CA ASN A 50 25.54 20.08 -0.54
C ASN A 50 25.21 19.22 0.68
N PRO A 51 26.20 18.63 1.38
CA PRO A 51 25.95 17.79 2.57
C PRO A 51 25.26 18.51 3.74
N PHE A 52 25.32 19.85 3.77
CA PHE A 52 24.74 20.69 4.81
C PHE A 52 23.37 21.29 4.42
N SER A 53 22.83 20.91 3.27
CA SER A 53 21.53 21.38 2.81
C SER A 53 20.39 20.90 3.71
N LEU A 54 19.19 21.48 3.56
CA LEU A 54 18.02 21.06 4.35
C LEU A 54 17.66 19.61 4.06
N THR A 55 17.71 19.23 2.77
CA THR A 55 17.43 17.86 2.32
C THR A 55 18.47 16.85 2.80
N MET A 56 19.76 17.14 2.66
CA MET A 56 20.83 16.20 3.03
C MET A 56 21.09 16.11 4.54
N SER A 57 20.76 17.17 5.28
CA SER A 57 20.76 17.15 6.75
C SER A 57 19.51 16.49 7.34
N ASN A 58 18.52 16.12 6.50
CA ASN A 58 17.32 15.42 6.93
C ASN A 58 17.57 13.92 7.15
N ARG A 59 18.09 13.57 8.34
CA ARG A 59 18.41 12.17 8.69
C ARG A 59 17.42 11.52 9.66
N ASP A 60 16.75 12.32 10.48
CA ASP A 60 15.76 11.87 11.47
C ASP A 60 14.34 12.34 11.14
N GLY A 61 14.09 12.80 9.91
CA GLY A 61 12.79 13.30 9.46
C GLY A 61 11.89 12.21 8.88
N CYS A 62 10.70 12.61 8.44
CA CYS A 62 9.73 11.72 7.81
C CYS A 62 9.96 11.49 6.33
N ALA A 63 10.30 12.52 5.58
CA ALA A 63 10.51 12.41 4.13
C ALA A 63 11.26 13.62 3.58
N ASN A 64 11.95 13.39 2.46
CA ASN A 64 12.35 14.44 1.52
C ASN A 64 11.45 14.34 0.29
N ILE A 65 10.90 15.47 -0.15
CA ILE A 65 10.02 15.54 -1.31
C ILE A 65 10.69 16.41 -2.36
N ILE A 66 10.80 15.91 -3.59
CA ILE A 66 11.24 16.70 -4.74
C ILE A 66 10.07 16.83 -5.69
N VAL A 67 9.65 18.06 -5.99
CA VAL A 67 8.52 18.37 -6.85
C VAL A 67 9.02 19.13 -8.06
N PHE A 68 8.78 18.59 -9.26
CA PHE A 68 9.26 19.24 -10.47
C PHE A 68 8.45 18.90 -11.72
N ARG A 69 8.65 19.70 -12.76
CA ARG A 69 8.24 19.38 -14.13
C ARG A 69 9.46 18.98 -14.94
N VAL A 70 9.32 18.00 -15.83
CA VAL A 70 10.45 17.59 -16.69
C VAL A 70 10.90 18.73 -17.61
N GLU A 71 9.99 19.63 -18.00
CA GLU A 71 10.28 20.80 -18.83
C GLU A 71 11.20 21.82 -18.14
N ASP A 72 11.21 21.89 -16.80
CA ASP A 72 12.05 22.83 -16.05
C ASP A 72 13.55 22.52 -16.19
N PHE A 73 13.89 21.30 -16.61
CA PHE A 73 15.26 20.84 -16.86
C PHE A 73 15.65 20.85 -18.34
N LEU A 74 14.77 21.34 -19.22
CA LEU A 74 15.03 21.51 -20.64
C LEU A 74 15.50 22.93 -20.94
N GLU A 75 16.30 23.11 -21.99
CA GLU A 75 16.68 24.44 -22.45
C GLU A 75 15.45 25.19 -22.98
N LYS A 76 15.30 26.47 -22.56
CA LYS A 76 14.12 27.31 -22.83
C LYS A 76 13.77 27.53 -24.32
N ASN A 77 14.65 27.16 -25.25
CA ASN A 77 14.49 27.34 -26.71
C ASN A 77 14.64 26.03 -27.51
N LEU A 78 14.58 24.86 -26.88
CA LEU A 78 14.64 23.59 -27.59
C LEU A 78 13.43 23.45 -28.54
N LYS A 79 13.71 23.45 -29.85
CA LYS A 79 12.74 23.02 -30.85
C LYS A 79 12.71 21.50 -30.85
N ILE A 80 11.74 20.92 -30.14
CA ILE A 80 11.53 19.47 -30.10
C ILE A 80 11.14 19.02 -31.52
N SER A 81 12.02 18.24 -32.13
CA SER A 81 11.87 17.69 -33.48
C SER A 81 11.48 16.21 -33.40
N SER A 82 10.95 15.65 -34.49
CA SER A 82 10.61 14.21 -34.58
C SER A 82 11.83 13.27 -34.44
N SER A 83 13.05 13.81 -34.53
CA SER A 83 14.31 13.10 -34.31
C SER A 83 14.83 13.12 -32.87
N ASP A 84 14.22 13.89 -31.97
CA ASP A 84 14.67 14.03 -30.57
C ASP A 84 14.28 12.80 -29.74
N ASN A 85 15.10 11.76 -29.91
CA ASN A 85 14.95 10.49 -29.20
C ASN A 85 15.89 10.34 -28.00
N ALA A 86 16.79 11.28 -27.75
CA ALA A 86 17.69 11.23 -26.60
C ALA A 86 16.97 11.71 -25.32
N ILE A 87 17.28 11.05 -24.19
CA ILE A 87 16.93 11.60 -22.87
C ILE A 87 17.77 12.87 -22.68
N SER A 88 17.16 13.92 -22.13
CA SER A 88 17.90 15.13 -21.79
C SER A 88 19.00 14.81 -20.76
N LYS A 89 20.23 15.24 -21.04
CA LYS A 89 21.37 15.06 -20.14
C LYS A 89 21.08 15.59 -18.73
N ASN A 90 20.34 16.70 -18.62
CA ASN A 90 19.96 17.27 -17.32
C ASN A 90 19.04 16.33 -16.52
N ILE A 91 18.15 15.58 -17.19
CA ILE A 91 17.29 14.57 -16.54
C ILE A 91 18.11 13.35 -16.13
N GLU A 92 19.06 12.91 -16.95
CA GLU A 92 19.99 11.82 -16.58
C GLU A 92 20.83 12.21 -15.35
N ASP A 93 21.37 13.43 -15.35
CA ASP A 93 22.16 13.97 -14.25
C ASP A 93 21.30 14.11 -12.98
N LEU A 94 20.07 14.64 -13.09
CA LEU A 94 19.12 14.74 -11.99
C LEU A 94 18.82 13.37 -11.35
N THR A 95 18.42 12.39 -12.16
CA THR A 95 18.12 11.04 -11.67
C THR A 95 19.33 10.39 -11.00
N ARG A 96 20.54 10.57 -11.57
CA ARG A 96 21.79 10.10 -10.95
C ARG A 96 22.05 10.76 -9.60
N THR A 97 21.89 12.08 -9.51
CA THR A 97 22.10 12.81 -8.27
C THR A 97 21.10 12.41 -7.19
N ILE A 98 19.81 12.23 -7.54
CA ILE A 98 18.79 11.76 -6.60
C ILE A 98 19.14 10.36 -6.07
N LYS A 99 19.60 9.44 -6.94
CA LYS A 99 20.03 8.08 -6.53
C LYS A 99 21.17 8.11 -5.52
N VAL A 100 22.17 8.95 -5.75
CA VAL A 100 23.31 9.10 -4.83
C VAL A 100 22.85 9.72 -3.51
N ALA A 101 22.01 10.76 -3.57
CA ALA A 101 21.46 11.41 -2.39
C ALA A 101 20.60 10.46 -1.55
N SER A 102 19.72 9.68 -2.19
CA SER A 102 18.84 8.75 -1.49
C SER A 102 19.58 7.58 -0.84
N GLN A 103 20.74 7.18 -1.37
CA GLN A 103 21.57 6.15 -0.73
C GLN A 103 22.31 6.67 0.52
N SER A 104 22.42 7.98 0.70
CA SER A 104 23.16 8.59 1.80
C SER A 104 22.36 8.67 3.12
N CYS A 105 21.05 8.44 3.07
CA CYS A 105 20.16 8.44 4.23
C CYS A 105 19.04 7.40 4.10
N HIS A 106 18.52 6.90 5.22
CA HIS A 106 17.46 5.89 5.22
C HIS A 106 16.05 6.47 5.12
N ILE A 107 15.90 7.79 5.15
CA ILE A 107 14.59 8.42 5.09
C ILE A 107 13.97 8.25 3.68
N PRO A 108 12.64 8.19 3.59
CA PRO A 108 11.93 8.17 2.31
C PRO A 108 12.20 9.42 1.46
N TRP A 109 12.38 9.20 0.17
CA TRP A 109 12.41 10.23 -0.87
C TRP A 109 11.18 10.10 -1.75
N ILE A 110 10.40 11.16 -1.88
CA ILE A 110 9.18 11.18 -2.70
C ILE A 110 9.42 12.11 -3.89
N ILE A 111 9.40 11.54 -5.09
CA ILE A 111 9.66 12.23 -6.35
C ILE A 111 8.32 12.50 -7.04
N CYS A 112 7.91 13.75 -7.07
CA CYS A 112 6.64 14.21 -7.60
C CYS A 112 6.82 14.86 -8.97
N LEU A 113 6.43 14.12 -10.02
CA LEU A 113 6.34 14.64 -11.38
C LEU A 113 5.02 15.37 -11.56
N CYS A 114 5.10 16.66 -11.90
CA CYS A 114 3.92 17.51 -12.10
C CYS A 114 3.70 17.79 -13.61
N PRO A 115 2.44 18.06 -14.02
CA PRO A 115 2.09 18.24 -15.42
C PRO A 115 2.87 19.38 -16.06
N SER A 116 3.45 19.09 -17.21
CA SER A 116 4.17 20.07 -18.04
C SER A 116 3.17 20.98 -18.78
N ASN A 117 3.57 22.21 -19.12
CA ASN A 117 2.70 23.18 -19.79
C ASN A 117 2.24 22.74 -21.19
N SER A 118 2.90 21.76 -21.82
CA SER A 118 2.53 21.23 -23.13
C SER A 118 1.21 20.46 -23.16
N HIS A 119 0.57 20.16 -22.03
CA HIS A 119 -0.81 19.65 -22.05
C HIS A 119 -1.80 20.61 -22.75
N LYS A 120 -1.40 21.86 -23.02
CA LYS A 120 -2.13 22.85 -23.83
C LYS A 120 -1.54 23.10 -25.23
N SER A 121 -0.39 22.53 -25.59
CA SER A 121 0.16 22.69 -26.95
C SER A 121 -0.44 21.64 -27.88
N GLU A 122 -1.01 22.06 -29.01
CA GLU A 122 -1.45 21.17 -30.11
C GLU A 122 -0.27 20.38 -30.74
N ASP A 123 0.95 20.59 -30.27
CA ASP A 123 2.14 19.86 -30.70
C ASP A 123 2.25 18.48 -30.02
N ILE A 124 1.83 17.47 -30.77
CA ILE A 124 1.90 16.04 -30.40
C ILE A 124 3.35 15.60 -30.10
N PHE A 125 4.35 16.20 -30.76
CA PHE A 125 5.75 15.81 -30.58
C PHE A 125 6.27 16.17 -29.19
N SER A 126 6.02 17.42 -28.75
CA SER A 126 6.36 17.88 -27.40
C SER A 126 5.69 17.04 -26.30
N THR A 127 4.41 16.71 -26.47
CA THR A 127 3.66 15.88 -25.52
C THR A 127 4.27 14.48 -25.38
N ASN A 128 4.58 13.82 -26.50
CA ASN A 128 5.21 12.50 -26.48
C ASN A 128 6.61 12.52 -25.87
N TYR A 129 7.38 13.59 -26.12
CA TYR A 129 8.72 13.75 -25.58
C TYR A 129 8.68 13.90 -24.04
N TYR A 130 7.79 14.71 -23.49
CA TYR A 130 7.67 14.87 -22.04
C TYR A 130 7.17 13.59 -21.36
N ALA A 131 6.16 12.93 -21.93
CA ALA A 131 5.71 11.63 -21.43
C ALA A 131 6.82 10.58 -21.41
N LYS A 132 7.73 10.62 -22.40
CA LYS A 132 8.92 9.77 -22.44
C LYS A 132 9.91 10.10 -21.33
N LEU A 133 10.18 11.39 -21.07
CA LEU A 133 11.07 11.81 -19.97
C LEU A 133 10.47 11.44 -18.61
N GLU A 134 9.17 11.64 -18.40
CA GLU A 134 8.47 11.23 -17.18
C GLU A 134 8.62 9.72 -16.94
N ARG A 135 8.35 8.89 -17.96
CA ARG A 135 8.55 7.43 -17.87
C ARG A 135 10.00 7.07 -17.56
N TYR A 136 10.97 7.75 -18.15
CA TYR A 136 12.38 7.52 -17.85
C TYR A 136 12.71 7.81 -16.37
N VAL A 137 12.18 8.91 -15.83
CA VAL A 137 12.36 9.25 -14.41
C VAL A 137 11.70 8.19 -13.52
N LEU A 138 10.47 7.79 -13.82
CA LEU A 138 9.75 6.77 -13.03
C LEU A 138 10.52 5.45 -12.98
N ASN A 139 10.92 4.92 -14.14
CA ASN A 139 11.65 3.66 -14.25
C ASN A 139 13.07 3.74 -13.68
N SER A 140 13.65 4.95 -13.57
CA SER A 140 15.01 5.12 -13.06
C SER A 140 15.13 4.70 -11.59
N PHE A 141 14.06 4.74 -10.82
CA PHE A 141 14.07 4.45 -9.38
C PHE A 141 13.56 3.04 -9.04
N ASP A 142 13.28 2.21 -10.05
CA ASP A 142 12.96 0.81 -9.86
C ASP A 142 14.11 0.10 -9.12
N GLY A 143 13.76 -0.60 -8.02
CA GLY A 143 14.73 -1.30 -7.17
C GLY A 143 15.40 -0.45 -6.08
N TYR A 144 15.08 0.84 -5.94
CA TYR A 144 15.53 1.66 -4.81
C TYR A 144 14.48 1.62 -3.71
N ASP A 145 14.79 1.04 -2.54
CA ASP A 145 13.81 0.77 -1.47
C ASP A 145 13.24 1.99 -0.75
N ASN A 146 13.95 3.12 -0.78
CA ASN A 146 13.56 4.34 -0.09
C ASN A 146 13.14 5.47 -1.04
N VAL A 147 13.00 5.22 -2.35
CA VAL A 147 12.56 6.23 -3.33
C VAL A 147 11.19 5.87 -3.89
N TYR A 148 10.23 6.78 -3.74
CA TYR A 148 8.84 6.62 -4.16
C TYR A 148 8.50 7.69 -5.19
N CYS A 149 7.69 7.33 -6.18
CA CYS A 149 7.32 8.25 -7.25
C CYS A 149 5.81 8.53 -7.24
N ILE A 150 5.46 9.80 -7.50
CA ILE A 150 4.09 10.25 -7.76
C ILE A 150 4.11 10.89 -9.14
N ASN A 151 3.20 10.47 -10.02
CA ASN A 151 3.02 11.04 -11.34
C ASN A 151 1.68 11.78 -11.46
N THR A 152 1.55 12.60 -12.51
CA THR A 152 0.34 13.36 -12.81
C THR A 152 -0.92 12.47 -12.86
N GLU A 153 -0.83 11.30 -13.50
CA GLU A 153 -1.95 10.37 -13.64
C GLU A 153 -2.49 9.92 -12.28
N SER A 154 -1.60 9.56 -11.36
CA SER A 154 -1.94 9.13 -10.00
C SER A 154 -2.59 10.24 -9.14
N VAL A 155 -2.41 11.50 -9.51
CA VAL A 155 -3.08 12.65 -8.87
C VAL A 155 -4.44 12.88 -9.53
N SER A 156 -4.50 12.83 -10.87
CA SER A 156 -5.75 13.09 -11.62
C SER A 156 -6.82 12.01 -11.45
N CYS A 157 -6.44 10.75 -11.22
CA CYS A 157 -7.40 9.65 -11.07
C CYS A 157 -8.32 9.84 -9.86
N LEU A 158 -7.87 10.60 -8.86
CA LEU A 158 -8.61 10.82 -7.62
C LEU A 158 -9.78 11.82 -7.78
N TYR A 159 -9.70 12.77 -8.72
CA TYR A 159 -10.58 13.95 -8.68
C TYR A 159 -11.12 14.45 -10.03
N SER A 160 -10.96 13.72 -11.14
CA SER A 160 -11.52 14.06 -12.47
C SER A 160 -11.35 15.54 -12.87
N PHE A 161 -10.24 16.15 -12.45
CA PHE A 161 -9.92 17.55 -12.70
C PHE A 161 -8.87 17.61 -13.80
N PHE A 162 -9.09 18.43 -14.83
CA PHE A 162 -8.26 18.42 -16.04
C PHE A 162 -7.52 19.74 -16.33
N ASP A 163 -7.94 20.88 -15.77
CA ASP A 163 -7.30 22.18 -16.01
C ASP A 163 -6.49 22.66 -14.80
N PHE A 164 -5.25 22.17 -14.71
CA PHE A 164 -4.34 22.38 -13.59
C PHE A 164 -3.64 23.73 -13.60
N HIS A 165 -3.43 24.34 -14.76
CA HIS A 165 -2.45 25.41 -14.93
C HIS A 165 -3.01 26.80 -14.62
N ASN A 166 -2.16 27.67 -14.08
CA ASN A 166 -2.43 29.07 -13.82
C ASN A 166 -1.36 29.97 -14.49
N PRO A 167 -1.51 30.31 -15.78
CA PRO A 167 -0.47 31.00 -16.54
C PRO A 167 -0.15 32.40 -16.00
N VAL A 168 -1.15 33.08 -15.40
CA VAL A 168 -0.96 34.41 -14.80
C VAL A 168 -0.09 34.30 -13.56
N SER A 169 -0.39 33.37 -12.66
CA SER A 169 0.38 33.19 -11.43
C SER A 169 1.77 32.61 -11.71
N GLN A 170 1.91 31.80 -12.75
CA GLN A 170 3.21 31.35 -13.24
C GLN A 170 4.10 32.52 -13.66
N HIS A 171 3.55 33.48 -14.43
CA HIS A 171 4.32 34.62 -14.91
C HIS A 171 4.76 35.57 -13.78
N ILE A 172 3.91 35.74 -12.75
CA ILE A 172 4.13 36.72 -11.69
C ILE A 172 4.99 36.17 -10.55
N GLY A 173 4.86 34.88 -10.21
CA GLY A 173 5.51 34.30 -9.03
C GLY A 173 5.93 32.85 -9.17
N ASP A 174 6.01 32.34 -10.40
CA ASP A 174 6.33 30.94 -10.71
C ASP A 174 5.48 29.94 -9.93
N ILE A 175 4.17 30.21 -9.91
CA ILE A 175 3.13 29.33 -9.37
C ILE A 175 2.41 28.71 -10.58
N PRO A 176 2.85 27.55 -11.08
CA PRO A 176 2.36 27.01 -12.36
C PRO A 176 0.93 26.47 -12.29
N TYR A 177 0.44 26.16 -11.09
CA TYR A 177 -0.83 25.46 -10.91
C TYR A 177 -1.86 26.27 -10.14
N LYS A 178 -3.13 25.91 -10.32
CA LYS A 178 -4.23 26.39 -9.50
C LYS A 178 -4.16 25.77 -8.10
N TYR A 179 -4.80 26.44 -7.15
CA TYR A 179 -4.82 26.04 -5.74
C TYR A 179 -5.35 24.61 -5.54
N GLU A 180 -6.36 24.22 -6.31
CA GLU A 180 -6.98 22.90 -6.28
C GLU A 180 -5.96 21.80 -6.62
N TYR A 181 -5.08 22.03 -7.59
CA TYR A 181 -4.03 21.06 -7.92
C TYR A 181 -3.01 20.89 -6.80
N PHE A 182 -2.60 21.98 -6.15
CA PHE A 182 -1.73 21.89 -4.97
C PHE A 182 -2.38 21.10 -3.83
N CYS A 183 -3.68 21.28 -3.61
CA CYS A 183 -4.43 20.50 -2.62
C CYS A 183 -4.46 19.01 -2.97
N MET A 184 -4.74 18.66 -4.23
CA MET A 184 -4.77 17.27 -4.69
C MET A 184 -3.38 16.61 -4.61
N LEU A 185 -2.33 17.31 -5.03
CA LEU A 185 -0.96 16.83 -4.92
C LEU A 185 -0.55 16.67 -3.45
N GLY A 186 -0.89 17.65 -2.60
CA GLY A 186 -0.66 17.58 -1.16
C GLY A 186 -1.37 16.39 -0.52
N TYR A 187 -2.61 16.11 -0.93
CA TYR A 187 -3.37 14.93 -0.52
C TYR A 187 -2.71 13.62 -0.95
N ARG A 188 -2.24 13.52 -2.19
CA ARG A 188 -1.55 12.33 -2.68
C ARG A 188 -0.21 12.10 -1.95
N ILE A 189 0.55 13.16 -1.69
CA ILE A 189 1.80 13.09 -0.93
C ILE A 189 1.53 12.70 0.53
N ALA A 190 0.53 13.28 1.17
CA ALA A 190 0.16 12.93 2.55
C ALA A 190 -0.24 11.45 2.67
N ARG A 191 -1.05 10.92 1.73
CA ARG A 191 -1.38 9.49 1.63
C ARG A 191 -0.13 8.62 1.51
N MET A 192 0.78 9.00 0.60
CA MET A 192 2.04 8.29 0.41
C MET A 192 2.86 8.27 1.71
N ILE A 193 3.04 9.42 2.35
CA ILE A 193 3.77 9.53 3.62
C ILE A 193 3.11 8.65 4.69
N TYR A 194 1.79 8.78 4.88
CA TYR A 194 1.03 7.96 5.82
C TYR A 194 1.29 6.47 5.61
N SER A 195 1.20 5.98 4.36
CA SER A 195 1.41 4.57 4.04
C SER A 195 2.84 4.07 4.31
N ILE A 196 3.84 4.97 4.29
CA ILE A 196 5.24 4.64 4.53
C ILE A 196 5.57 4.63 6.02
N ILE A 197 5.01 5.58 6.79
CA ILE A 197 5.42 5.82 8.18
C ILE A 197 4.56 5.10 9.22
N THR A 198 3.32 4.74 8.86
CA THR A 198 2.39 4.11 9.80
C THR A 198 2.58 2.60 9.84
N LYS A 199 2.18 1.98 10.96
CA LYS A 199 2.17 0.52 11.06
C LYS A 199 1.20 -0.03 10.00
N PRO A 200 1.64 -0.92 9.10
CA PRO A 200 0.76 -1.44 8.06
C PRO A 200 -0.31 -2.35 8.67
N TYR A 201 -1.52 -2.24 8.15
CA TYR A 201 -2.55 -3.24 8.34
C TYR A 201 -2.16 -4.52 7.61
N LYS A 202 -2.67 -5.65 8.09
CA LYS A 202 -2.33 -6.99 7.57
C LYS A 202 -3.56 -7.85 7.32
N VAL A 203 -4.65 -7.60 8.04
CA VAL A 203 -5.85 -8.44 7.98
C VAL A 203 -7.07 -7.58 7.73
N ILE A 204 -7.88 -7.98 6.77
CA ILE A 204 -9.22 -7.44 6.52
C ILE A 204 -10.22 -8.51 6.96
N VAL A 205 -11.04 -8.16 7.94
CA VAL A 205 -12.15 -9.00 8.40
C VAL A 205 -13.45 -8.44 7.83
N LEU A 206 -14.22 -9.31 7.19
CA LEU A 206 -15.40 -8.94 6.42
C LEU A 206 -16.65 -9.61 6.96
N ASP A 207 -17.74 -8.86 7.03
CA ASP A 207 -19.08 -9.46 7.01
C ASP A 207 -19.46 -9.96 5.61
N CYS A 208 -20.58 -10.66 5.51
CA CYS A 208 -21.13 -11.24 4.29
C CYS A 208 -22.37 -10.47 3.80
N ASP A 209 -23.50 -10.65 4.49
CA ASP A 209 -24.79 -10.07 4.11
C ASP A 209 -24.71 -8.54 4.10
N ASP A 210 -25.35 -7.92 3.11
CA ASP A 210 -25.32 -6.48 2.79
C ASP A 210 -23.91 -5.84 2.68
N THR A 211 -22.85 -6.65 2.69
CA THR A 211 -21.44 -6.24 2.63
C THR A 211 -20.78 -6.75 1.34
N LEU A 212 -20.73 -8.08 1.15
CA LEU A 212 -20.17 -8.73 -0.05
C LEU A 212 -21.22 -8.95 -1.14
N TRP A 213 -22.49 -9.09 -0.73
CA TRP A 213 -23.68 -9.19 -1.55
C TRP A 213 -24.83 -8.47 -0.84
N SER A 214 -25.97 -8.34 -1.49
CA SER A 214 -27.20 -7.77 -0.91
C SER A 214 -28.22 -8.87 -0.65
N GLY A 215 -28.87 -8.82 0.51
CA GLY A 215 -29.78 -9.87 0.98
C GLY A 215 -29.19 -10.73 2.10
N ILE A 216 -30.05 -11.50 2.76
CA ILE A 216 -29.73 -12.30 3.96
C ILE A 216 -29.74 -13.77 3.58
N CYS A 217 -28.57 -14.42 3.56
CA CYS A 217 -28.46 -15.77 2.99
C CYS A 217 -29.26 -16.87 3.71
N GLY A 218 -29.62 -16.67 4.98
CA GLY A 218 -30.46 -17.60 5.75
C GLY A 218 -31.96 -17.38 5.59
N GLU A 219 -32.39 -16.26 5.03
CA GLU A 219 -33.80 -15.88 4.87
C GLU A 219 -34.23 -15.87 3.40
N ASP A 220 -33.36 -15.33 2.54
CA ASP A 220 -33.59 -15.17 1.11
C ASP A 220 -33.22 -16.43 0.33
N ARG A 221 -33.86 -16.63 -0.83
CA ARG A 221 -33.43 -17.67 -1.76
C ARG A 221 -32.16 -17.19 -2.45
N LEU A 222 -31.36 -18.15 -2.94
CA LEU A 222 -30.14 -17.84 -3.69
C LEU A 222 -30.39 -16.92 -4.90
N GLU A 223 -31.58 -17.02 -5.51
CA GLU A 223 -32.02 -16.19 -6.64
C GLU A 223 -32.35 -14.73 -6.25
N ASP A 224 -32.61 -14.50 -4.97
CA ASP A 224 -32.97 -13.20 -4.38
C ASP A 224 -31.76 -12.50 -3.72
N ILE A 225 -30.61 -13.18 -3.71
CA ILE A 225 -29.32 -12.59 -3.31
C ILE A 225 -28.72 -11.92 -4.54
N TYR A 226 -28.40 -10.63 -4.42
CA TYR A 226 -27.88 -9.84 -5.54
C TYR A 226 -26.47 -9.34 -5.26
N ILE A 227 -25.59 -9.43 -6.25
CA ILE A 227 -24.28 -8.78 -6.21
C ILE A 227 -24.30 -7.61 -7.18
N TYR A 228 -24.49 -6.41 -6.64
CA TYR A 228 -24.55 -5.19 -7.46
C TYR A 228 -23.16 -4.76 -7.94
N PRO A 229 -23.07 -3.89 -8.96
CA PRO A 229 -21.79 -3.44 -9.51
C PRO A 229 -20.82 -2.83 -8.48
N HIS A 230 -21.32 -2.18 -7.43
CA HIS A 230 -20.47 -1.62 -6.38
C HIS A 230 -19.87 -2.70 -5.46
N GLN A 231 -20.62 -3.77 -5.19
CA GLN A 231 -20.14 -4.95 -4.47
C GLN A 231 -19.15 -5.75 -5.31
N LEU A 232 -19.38 -5.89 -6.62
CA LEU A 232 -18.39 -6.49 -7.54
C LEU A 232 -17.07 -5.72 -7.53
N LYS A 233 -17.11 -4.39 -7.63
CA LYS A 233 -15.91 -3.54 -7.50
C LYS A 233 -15.24 -3.69 -6.14
N PHE A 234 -16.01 -3.83 -5.07
CA PHE A 234 -15.46 -4.07 -3.74
C PHE A 234 -14.78 -5.43 -3.63
N GLN A 235 -15.37 -6.49 -4.17
CA GLN A 235 -14.74 -7.82 -4.23
C GLN A 235 -13.45 -7.80 -5.07
N GLN A 236 -13.42 -7.05 -6.18
CA GLN A 236 -12.21 -6.84 -6.99
C GLN A 236 -11.13 -6.10 -6.18
N LEU A 237 -11.49 -5.03 -5.49
CA LEU A 237 -10.58 -4.33 -4.59
C LEU A 237 -10.00 -5.27 -3.52
N LEU A 238 -10.83 -6.13 -2.91
CA LEU A 238 -10.36 -7.11 -1.92
C LEU A 238 -9.37 -8.12 -2.52
N LEU A 239 -9.56 -8.55 -3.77
CA LEU A 239 -8.58 -9.36 -4.47
C LEU A 239 -7.25 -8.61 -4.71
N GLU A 240 -7.31 -7.32 -5.06
CA GLU A 240 -6.11 -6.48 -5.17
C GLU A 240 -5.40 -6.35 -3.82
N GLN A 241 -6.15 -6.26 -2.71
CA GLN A 241 -5.57 -6.25 -1.36
C GLN A 241 -4.86 -7.58 -1.04
N ILE A 242 -5.39 -8.73 -1.48
CA ILE A 242 -4.71 -10.03 -1.37
C ILE A 242 -3.38 -10.01 -2.15
N GLN A 243 -3.40 -9.47 -3.37
CA GLN A 243 -2.18 -9.35 -4.19
C GLN A 243 -1.14 -8.44 -3.54
N ALA A 244 -1.59 -7.43 -2.79
CA ALA A 244 -0.76 -6.58 -1.96
C ALA A 244 -0.32 -7.23 -0.62
N GLY A 245 -0.70 -8.49 -0.36
CA GLY A 245 -0.27 -9.27 0.80
C GLY A 245 -1.16 -9.16 2.04
N MET A 246 -2.37 -8.58 1.92
CA MET A 246 -3.37 -8.59 2.98
C MET A 246 -4.03 -9.95 3.10
N LEU A 247 -4.33 -10.36 4.33
CA LEU A 247 -5.09 -11.56 4.63
C LEU A 247 -6.58 -11.22 4.71
N LEU A 248 -7.44 -12.01 4.07
CA LEU A 248 -8.89 -11.89 4.26
C LEU A 248 -9.38 -12.90 5.29
N CYS A 249 -10.29 -12.48 6.16
CA CYS A 249 -11.04 -13.34 7.08
C CYS A 249 -12.53 -13.03 6.98
N LEU A 250 -13.38 -14.05 7.15
CA LEU A 250 -14.82 -13.84 7.31
C LEU A 250 -15.20 -13.80 8.79
N CYS A 251 -16.07 -12.87 9.15
CA CYS A 251 -16.71 -12.79 10.46
C CYS A 251 -18.17 -12.35 10.29
N THR A 252 -19.06 -13.34 10.17
CA THR A 252 -20.48 -13.11 9.90
C THR A 252 -21.37 -13.91 10.85
N LYS A 253 -22.53 -13.35 11.18
CA LYS A 253 -23.55 -13.96 12.05
C LYS A 253 -24.55 -14.73 11.21
N ASN A 254 -24.15 -15.91 10.76
CA ASN A 254 -24.94 -16.76 9.86
C ASN A 254 -24.71 -18.24 10.15
N ASN A 255 -25.54 -19.09 9.53
CA ASN A 255 -25.26 -20.51 9.45
C ASN A 255 -24.20 -20.78 8.38
N GLU A 256 -23.29 -21.71 8.68
CA GLU A 256 -22.14 -21.99 7.82
C GLU A 256 -22.53 -22.52 6.43
N GLU A 257 -23.55 -23.39 6.37
CA GLU A 257 -24.01 -23.99 5.12
C GLU A 257 -24.64 -22.97 4.16
N ASP A 258 -25.39 -22.00 4.70
CA ASP A 258 -26.06 -20.96 3.90
C ASP A 258 -25.00 -20.05 3.23
N VAL A 259 -24.02 -19.59 4.01
CA VAL A 259 -22.89 -18.79 3.51
C VAL A 259 -22.11 -19.56 2.44
N LYS A 260 -21.73 -20.83 2.72
CA LYS A 260 -21.00 -21.67 1.77
C LYS A 260 -21.75 -21.84 0.46
N LYS A 261 -23.07 -22.03 0.52
CA LYS A 261 -23.92 -22.19 -0.67
C LYS A 261 -23.87 -20.97 -1.58
N VAL A 262 -23.90 -19.75 -1.02
CA VAL A 262 -23.75 -18.50 -1.79
C VAL A 262 -22.40 -18.46 -2.49
N PHE A 263 -21.30 -18.67 -1.75
CA PHE A 263 -19.94 -18.66 -2.32
C PHE A 263 -19.73 -19.69 -3.43
N GLN A 264 -20.37 -20.86 -3.34
CA GLN A 264 -20.22 -21.94 -4.30
C GLN A 264 -21.12 -21.79 -5.53
N SER A 265 -22.35 -21.31 -5.34
CA SER A 265 -23.41 -21.44 -6.34
C SER A 265 -23.79 -20.11 -7.00
N HIS A 266 -23.48 -18.96 -6.40
CA HIS A 266 -23.85 -17.67 -6.98
C HIS A 266 -22.95 -17.33 -8.18
N PRO A 267 -23.52 -17.08 -9.38
CA PRO A 267 -22.75 -16.96 -10.62
C PRO A 267 -21.81 -15.74 -10.65
N ASP A 268 -22.25 -14.62 -10.07
CA ASP A 268 -21.46 -13.37 -10.06
C ASP A 268 -20.44 -13.29 -8.92
N MET A 269 -20.32 -14.33 -8.08
CA MET A 269 -19.43 -14.29 -6.92
C MET A 269 -17.97 -14.43 -7.36
N ILE A 270 -17.20 -13.36 -7.22
CA ILE A 270 -15.80 -13.30 -7.63
C ILE A 270 -14.89 -13.88 -6.54
N LEU A 271 -15.11 -13.48 -5.28
CA LEU A 271 -14.39 -14.04 -4.14
C LEU A 271 -14.78 -15.50 -3.92
N LYS A 272 -13.80 -16.35 -3.66
CA LYS A 272 -13.96 -17.75 -3.30
C LYS A 272 -13.57 -17.96 -1.84
N LEU A 273 -14.09 -19.01 -1.22
CA LEU A 273 -13.75 -19.34 0.17
C LEU A 273 -12.24 -19.55 0.37
N GLU A 274 -11.55 -20.02 -0.65
CA GLU A 274 -10.08 -20.19 -0.69
C GLU A 274 -9.31 -18.87 -0.58
N ASN A 275 -9.94 -17.72 -0.87
CA ASN A 275 -9.32 -16.41 -0.69
C ASN A 275 -9.22 -16.00 0.79
N PHE A 276 -9.96 -16.67 1.68
CA PHE A 276 -9.98 -16.37 3.11
C PHE A 276 -9.09 -17.32 3.89
N VAL A 277 -8.26 -16.76 4.77
CA VAL A 277 -7.32 -17.56 5.58
C VAL A 277 -8.01 -18.18 6.79
N SER A 278 -9.11 -17.59 7.25
CA SER A 278 -9.92 -18.13 8.34
C SER A 278 -11.37 -17.62 8.27
N LEU A 279 -12.29 -18.44 8.75
CA LEU A 279 -13.73 -18.21 8.69
C LEU A 279 -14.32 -18.29 10.09
N LYS A 280 -15.06 -17.26 10.50
CA LYS A 280 -15.90 -17.24 11.70
C LYS A 280 -17.33 -17.02 11.27
N ILE A 281 -18.03 -18.12 11.01
CA ILE A 281 -19.44 -18.12 10.59
C ILE A 281 -20.25 -18.74 11.72
N ASN A 282 -20.73 -17.90 12.63
CA ASN A 282 -21.47 -18.33 13.82
C ASN A 282 -22.18 -17.13 14.47
N TRP A 283 -23.05 -17.42 15.44
CA TRP A 283 -23.86 -16.40 16.13
C TRP A 283 -23.16 -15.72 17.32
N LYS A 284 -21.84 -15.85 17.49
CA LYS A 284 -21.10 -15.13 18.54
C LYS A 284 -20.94 -13.65 18.18
N GLU A 285 -20.61 -12.83 19.18
CA GLU A 285 -20.22 -11.43 18.99
C GLU A 285 -19.03 -11.30 18.03
N LYS A 286 -19.07 -10.31 17.13
CA LYS A 286 -18.03 -10.14 16.11
C LYS A 286 -16.69 -9.76 16.74
N SER A 287 -16.67 -8.93 17.79
CA SER A 287 -15.45 -8.62 18.53
C SER A 287 -14.76 -9.88 19.10
N SER A 288 -15.54 -10.81 19.66
CA SER A 288 -15.04 -12.08 20.20
C SER A 288 -14.46 -12.96 19.09
N ASN A 289 -15.15 -13.07 17.96
CA ASN A 289 -14.65 -13.79 16.79
C ASN A 289 -13.36 -13.17 16.23
N ILE A 290 -13.26 -11.84 16.14
CA ILE A 290 -12.05 -11.14 15.67
C ILE A 290 -10.89 -11.34 16.65
N TYR A 291 -11.14 -11.34 17.95
CA TYR A 291 -10.13 -11.67 18.95
C TYR A 291 -9.60 -13.11 18.79
N GLU A 292 -10.50 -14.07 18.55
CA GLU A 292 -10.09 -15.45 18.24
C GLU A 292 -9.25 -15.52 16.94
N LEU A 293 -9.63 -14.76 15.90
CA LEU A 293 -8.88 -14.66 14.64
C LEU A 293 -7.46 -14.10 14.88
N SER A 294 -7.32 -13.07 15.71
CA SER A 294 -6.02 -12.48 16.02
C SER A 294 -5.08 -13.46 16.72
N ARG A 295 -5.62 -14.29 17.62
CA ARG A 295 -4.87 -15.37 18.28
C ARG A 295 -4.48 -16.46 17.30
N GLN A 296 -5.40 -16.89 16.43
CA GLN A 296 -5.15 -17.93 15.44
C GLN A 296 -4.08 -17.51 14.43
N LEU A 297 -4.10 -16.25 13.99
CA LEU A 297 -3.12 -15.71 13.05
C LEU A 297 -1.82 -15.25 13.72
N ASN A 298 -1.76 -15.21 15.06
CA ASN A 298 -0.66 -14.63 15.83
C ASN A 298 -0.32 -13.20 15.35
N LEU A 299 -1.35 -12.37 15.20
CA LEU A 299 -1.25 -10.98 14.77
C LEU A 299 -1.92 -10.05 15.78
N ASP A 300 -1.33 -8.89 15.98
CA ASP A 300 -1.86 -7.85 16.86
C ASP A 300 -3.14 -7.24 16.28
N LEU A 301 -4.10 -6.92 17.15
CA LEU A 301 -5.39 -6.34 16.75
C LEU A 301 -5.28 -4.97 16.06
N ASP A 302 -4.21 -4.22 16.31
CA ASP A 302 -3.94 -2.94 15.64
C ASP A 302 -3.54 -3.09 14.16
N SER A 303 -3.34 -4.33 13.69
CA SER A 303 -3.12 -4.67 12.28
C SER A 303 -4.39 -5.13 11.55
N PHE A 304 -5.55 -5.09 12.22
CA PHE A 304 -6.82 -5.53 11.69
C PHE A 304 -7.67 -4.35 11.23
N ILE A 305 -8.30 -4.54 10.07
CA ILE A 305 -9.39 -3.70 9.55
C ILE A 305 -10.65 -4.56 9.61
N PHE A 306 -11.72 -4.06 10.22
CA PHE A 306 -13.04 -4.69 10.22
C PHE A 306 -14.01 -3.88 9.37
N ILE A 307 -14.71 -4.55 8.46
CA ILE A 307 -15.61 -3.92 7.50
C ILE A 307 -16.99 -4.60 7.54
N ASP A 308 -18.02 -3.78 7.71
CA ASP A 308 -19.41 -4.20 7.92
C ASP A 308 -20.36 -3.06 7.51
N ASP A 309 -21.55 -3.35 7.00
CA ASP A 309 -22.57 -2.33 6.73
C ASP A 309 -23.33 -1.90 8.00
N ASN A 310 -23.42 -2.82 8.97
CA ASN A 310 -24.23 -2.68 10.17
C ASN A 310 -23.51 -1.83 11.23
N ALA A 311 -24.07 -0.64 11.49
CA ALA A 311 -23.57 0.29 12.49
C ALA A 311 -23.43 -0.32 13.89
N MET A 312 -24.35 -1.21 14.29
CA MET A 312 -24.33 -1.80 15.62
C MET A 312 -23.14 -2.74 15.81
N GLU A 313 -22.83 -3.54 14.78
CA GLU A 313 -21.66 -4.43 14.80
C GLU A 313 -20.36 -3.63 14.74
N CYS A 314 -20.30 -2.55 13.94
CA CYS A 314 -19.15 -1.63 13.94
C CYS A 314 -18.91 -0.98 15.32
N VAL A 315 -19.97 -0.52 15.98
CA VAL A 315 -19.88 0.08 17.32
C VAL A 315 -19.46 -0.96 18.35
N GLU A 316 -19.98 -2.19 18.26
CA GLU A 316 -19.62 -3.31 19.14
C GLU A 316 -18.11 -3.58 19.09
N VAL A 317 -17.57 -3.79 17.88
CA VAL A 317 -16.15 -4.07 17.67
C VAL A 317 -15.26 -2.90 18.12
N SER A 318 -15.57 -1.68 17.66
CA SER A 318 -14.76 -0.49 17.97
C SER A 318 -14.80 -0.09 19.44
N SER A 319 -15.91 -0.33 20.15
CA SER A 319 -16.01 -0.07 21.60
C SER A 319 -15.24 -1.10 22.41
N ARG A 320 -15.24 -2.37 21.98
CA ARG A 320 -14.56 -3.46 22.68
C ARG A 320 -13.06 -3.45 22.43
N PHE A 321 -12.65 -3.17 21.20
CA PHE A 321 -11.26 -3.15 20.77
C PHE A 321 -10.97 -1.91 19.91
N PRO A 322 -10.71 -0.74 20.55
CA PRO A 322 -10.48 0.53 19.84
C PRO A 322 -9.28 0.52 18.88
N GLN A 323 -8.36 -0.42 19.06
CA GLN A 323 -7.20 -0.60 18.18
C GLN A 323 -7.55 -1.20 16.81
N ILE A 324 -8.70 -1.88 16.67
CA ILE A 324 -9.14 -2.42 15.37
C ILE A 324 -9.68 -1.25 14.56
N LEU A 325 -9.14 -1.03 13.36
CA LEU A 325 -9.70 -0.03 12.47
C LEU A 325 -11.05 -0.53 11.95
N THR A 326 -12.13 0.14 12.33
CA THR A 326 -13.48 -0.25 11.92
C THR A 326 -14.00 0.69 10.83
N LEU A 327 -14.44 0.12 9.71
CA LEU A 327 -15.03 0.83 8.59
C LEU A 327 -16.49 0.39 8.40
N GLN A 328 -17.42 1.30 8.71
CA GLN A 328 -18.82 1.10 8.35
C GLN A 328 -19.04 1.42 6.87
N LEU A 329 -19.54 0.46 6.09
CA LEU A 329 -19.88 0.68 4.69
C LEU A 329 -21.18 1.51 4.56
N PRO A 330 -21.17 2.62 3.80
CA PRO A 330 -22.38 3.34 3.50
C PRO A 330 -23.32 2.50 2.63
N LYS A 331 -24.62 2.48 2.97
CA LYS A 331 -25.65 1.82 2.13
C LYS A 331 -25.80 2.42 0.73
N ASN A 332 -25.37 3.67 0.54
CA ASN A 332 -25.41 4.31 -0.78
C ASN A 332 -24.19 3.89 -1.62
N PRO A 333 -24.38 3.31 -2.82
CA PRO A 333 -23.30 2.79 -3.65
C PRO A 333 -22.22 3.80 -4.04
N GLU A 334 -22.61 5.06 -4.31
CA GLU A 334 -21.66 6.12 -4.69
C GLU A 334 -20.82 6.55 -3.50
N LYS A 335 -21.45 6.68 -2.33
CA LYS A 335 -20.75 6.97 -1.08
C LYS A 335 -19.81 5.83 -0.69
N MET A 336 -20.22 4.57 -0.85
CA MET A 336 -19.35 3.42 -0.59
C MET A 336 -18.09 3.46 -1.48
N GLN A 337 -18.26 3.65 -2.79
CA GLN A 337 -17.13 3.77 -3.72
C GLN A 337 -16.22 4.95 -3.34
N SER A 338 -16.81 6.11 -3.02
CA SER A 338 -16.05 7.28 -2.57
C SER A 338 -15.25 7.00 -1.30
N VAL A 339 -15.87 6.40 -0.28
CA VAL A 339 -15.20 6.05 0.99
C VAL A 339 -14.05 5.09 0.76
N LEU A 340 -14.28 4.00 0.01
CA LEU A 340 -13.24 3.00 -0.29
C LEU A 340 -12.07 3.62 -1.08
N HIS A 341 -12.35 4.51 -2.03
CA HIS A 341 -11.32 5.19 -2.81
C HIS A 341 -10.45 6.16 -1.97
N HIS A 342 -11.02 6.72 -0.91
CA HIS A 342 -10.33 7.61 0.03
C HIS A 342 -9.91 6.90 1.33
N PHE A 343 -9.95 5.57 1.37
CA PHE A 343 -9.54 4.80 2.53
C PHE A 343 -8.03 4.51 2.49
N TRP A 344 -7.24 5.39 3.11
CA TRP A 344 -5.77 5.36 3.10
C TRP A 344 -5.13 4.03 3.57
N PRO A 345 -5.73 3.25 4.50
CA PRO A 345 -5.24 1.93 4.89
C PRO A 345 -5.07 0.91 3.75
N PHE A 346 -5.69 1.15 2.60
CA PHE A 346 -5.54 0.31 1.40
C PHE A 346 -4.43 0.77 0.45
N ASP A 347 -3.71 1.84 0.79
CA ASP A 347 -2.59 2.34 0.01
C ASP A 347 -1.33 1.50 0.27
N HIS A 348 -0.89 0.76 -0.75
CA HIS A 348 0.34 -0.02 -0.72
C HIS A 348 1.38 0.62 -1.64
N PRO A 349 2.30 1.45 -1.13
CA PRO A 349 3.23 2.21 -1.95
C PRO A 349 4.25 1.33 -2.67
N ARG A 350 4.44 0.10 -2.18
CA ARG A 350 5.20 -0.97 -2.82
C ARG A 350 4.47 -2.27 -2.64
N ILE A 351 4.31 -3.01 -3.73
CA ILE A 351 3.87 -4.40 -3.72
C ILE A 351 5.05 -5.23 -4.19
N THR A 352 5.55 -6.09 -3.31
CA THR A 352 6.63 -7.02 -3.63
C THR A 352 6.07 -8.40 -3.96
N THR A 353 6.81 -9.20 -4.73
CA THR A 353 6.44 -10.59 -4.98
C THR A 353 6.38 -11.43 -3.70
N GLU A 354 7.10 -11.02 -2.66
CA GLU A 354 7.06 -11.65 -1.33
C GLU A 354 5.74 -11.39 -0.61
N ASP A 355 5.07 -10.26 -0.88
CA ASP A 355 3.79 -9.92 -0.23
C ASP A 355 2.69 -10.90 -0.64
N TYR A 356 2.60 -11.24 -1.93
CA TYR A 356 1.72 -12.29 -2.41
C TYR A 356 2.02 -13.66 -1.77
N GLN A 357 3.31 -14.00 -1.62
CA GLN A 357 3.71 -15.27 -1.01
C GLN A 357 3.37 -15.35 0.48
N ARG A 358 3.32 -14.22 1.22
CA ARG A 358 2.94 -14.20 2.64
C ARG A 358 1.53 -14.73 2.84
N THR A 359 0.57 -14.33 2.01
CA THR A 359 -0.82 -14.81 2.13
C THR A 359 -0.89 -16.33 2.02
N VAL A 360 -0.19 -16.90 1.04
CA VAL A 360 -0.10 -18.36 0.85
C VAL A 360 0.51 -19.06 2.07
N PHE A 361 1.58 -18.50 2.64
CA PHE A 361 2.20 -19.07 3.85
C PHE A 361 1.27 -19.02 5.06
N TYR A 362 0.50 -17.95 5.25
CA TYR A 362 -0.48 -17.86 6.34
C TYR A 362 -1.60 -18.89 6.18
N GLN A 363 -2.12 -19.08 4.96
CA GLN A 363 -3.11 -20.12 4.69
C GLN A 363 -2.57 -21.52 5.03
N GLN A 364 -1.33 -21.80 4.63
CA GLN A 364 -0.66 -23.07 4.95
C GLN A 364 -0.47 -23.27 6.45
N GLU A 365 -0.04 -22.23 7.19
CA GLU A 365 0.19 -22.33 8.63
C GLU A 365 -1.12 -22.48 9.42
N VAL A 366 -2.20 -21.81 9.00
CA VAL A 366 -3.54 -22.02 9.58
C VAL A 366 -4.02 -23.44 9.34
N ASN A 367 -3.92 -23.95 8.11
CA ASN A 367 -4.31 -25.32 7.79
C ASN A 367 -3.47 -26.34 8.58
N ARG A 368 -2.17 -26.09 8.70
CA ARG A 368 -1.25 -26.89 9.51
C ARG A 368 -1.65 -26.88 10.99
N SER A 369 -2.03 -25.73 11.53
CA SER A 369 -2.46 -25.63 12.93
C SER A 369 -3.76 -26.39 13.19
N LYS A 370 -4.75 -26.28 12.28
CA LYS A 370 -5.99 -27.05 12.35
C LYS A 370 -5.75 -28.56 12.27
N LEU A 371 -4.97 -29.00 11.27
CA LEU A 371 -4.59 -30.41 11.12
C LEU A 371 -3.89 -30.95 12.37
N LYS A 372 -3.07 -30.12 13.03
CA LYS A 372 -2.39 -30.49 14.28
C LYS A 372 -3.36 -30.68 15.44
N GLU A 373 -4.37 -29.81 15.57
CA GLU A 373 -5.41 -29.92 16.60
C GLU A 373 -6.33 -31.13 16.37
N GLU A 374 -6.63 -31.45 15.10
CA GLU A 374 -7.44 -32.61 14.70
C GLU A 374 -6.65 -33.94 14.71
N SER A 375 -5.32 -33.86 14.83
CA SER A 375 -4.45 -35.04 14.80
C SER A 375 -4.28 -35.70 16.15
N VAL A 376 -4.45 -37.02 16.18
CA VAL A 376 -4.37 -37.82 17.41
C VAL A 376 -2.90 -38.06 17.82
N SER A 377 -1.96 -37.95 16.88
CA SER A 377 -0.52 -38.12 17.15
C SER A 377 0.35 -37.33 16.17
N LEU A 378 1.64 -37.15 16.50
CA LEU A 378 2.61 -36.51 15.60
C LEU A 378 2.74 -37.24 14.25
N ARG A 379 2.62 -38.57 14.25
CA ARG A 379 2.70 -39.37 13.03
C ARG A 379 1.48 -39.14 12.13
N ASP A 380 0.29 -39.18 12.72
CA ASP A 380 -0.98 -38.87 12.02
C ASP A 380 -0.94 -37.46 11.42
N PHE A 381 -0.38 -36.50 12.14
CA PHE A 381 -0.19 -35.14 11.64
C PHE A 381 0.75 -35.06 10.43
N ILE A 382 1.91 -35.73 10.48
CA ILE A 382 2.86 -35.74 9.35
C ILE A 382 2.25 -36.44 8.13
N GLU A 383 1.51 -37.53 8.33
CA GLU A 383 0.83 -38.26 7.26
C GLU A 383 -0.26 -37.40 6.59
N LYS A 384 -1.06 -36.66 7.38
CA LYS A 384 -2.09 -35.73 6.88
C LYS A 384 -1.52 -34.50 6.16
N LEU A 385 -0.31 -34.07 6.52
CA LEU A 385 0.34 -32.92 5.87
C LEU A 385 0.77 -33.17 4.43
N GLN A 386 0.86 -34.43 3.99
CA GLN A 386 1.28 -34.82 2.64
C GLN A 386 2.54 -34.07 2.16
N LEU A 387 3.56 -34.03 3.02
CA LEU A 387 4.79 -33.28 2.74
C LEU A 387 5.55 -33.86 1.54
N GLU A 388 5.69 -33.06 0.48
CA GLU A 388 6.63 -33.31 -0.60
C GLU A 388 7.94 -32.54 -0.36
N ILE A 389 9.05 -33.26 -0.18
CA ILE A 389 10.37 -32.66 0.04
C ILE A 389 11.21 -32.85 -1.22
N LYS A 390 11.61 -31.74 -1.83
CA LYS A 390 12.53 -31.73 -2.98
C LYS A 390 13.95 -31.39 -2.51
N PHE A 391 14.90 -32.27 -2.81
CA PHE A 391 16.32 -32.03 -2.58
C PHE A 391 16.98 -31.55 -3.86
N GLU A 392 17.63 -30.40 -3.82
CA GLU A 392 18.37 -29.83 -4.95
C GLU A 392 19.75 -29.34 -4.49
N SER A 393 20.74 -29.39 -5.39
CA SER A 393 22.05 -28.79 -5.15
C SER A 393 21.96 -27.25 -5.18
N ALA A 394 22.75 -26.60 -4.32
CA ALA A 394 22.84 -25.14 -4.33
C ALA A 394 23.48 -24.65 -5.64
N GLU A 395 22.75 -23.81 -6.39
CA GLU A 395 23.18 -23.18 -7.62
C GLU A 395 23.21 -21.65 -7.41
N SER A 396 23.90 -20.92 -8.29
CA SER A 396 24.00 -19.46 -8.22
C SER A 396 22.62 -18.76 -8.21
N ARG A 397 21.61 -19.34 -8.86
CA ARG A 397 20.22 -18.86 -8.83
C ARG A 397 19.56 -18.91 -7.45
N HIS A 398 20.08 -19.71 -6.52
CA HIS A 398 19.54 -19.87 -5.16
C HIS A 398 20.17 -18.91 -4.14
N ASN A 399 21.20 -18.15 -4.52
CA ASN A 399 21.99 -17.32 -3.58
C ASN A 399 21.14 -16.30 -2.81
N THR A 400 20.19 -15.62 -3.47
CA THR A 400 19.30 -14.64 -2.81
C THR A 400 18.41 -15.32 -1.75
N ARG A 401 17.82 -16.47 -2.10
CA ARG A 401 16.97 -17.27 -1.21
C ARG A 401 17.75 -17.83 -0.02
N ILE A 402 18.96 -18.35 -0.26
CA ILE A 402 19.85 -18.86 0.79
C ILE A 402 20.23 -17.72 1.76
N THR A 403 20.60 -16.55 1.22
CA THR A 403 20.93 -15.36 2.02
C THR A 403 19.73 -14.91 2.87
N GLN A 404 18.53 -14.92 2.30
CA GLN A 404 17.29 -14.59 3.00
C GLN A 404 16.98 -15.57 4.15
N LEU A 405 17.14 -16.88 3.91
CA LEU A 405 16.93 -17.91 4.93
C LEU A 405 17.93 -17.76 6.09
N ILE A 406 19.20 -17.47 5.79
CA ILE A 406 20.22 -17.18 6.81
C ILE A 406 19.81 -15.95 7.64
N LYS A 407 19.36 -14.87 6.99
CA LYS A 407 18.94 -13.63 7.68
C LYS A 407 17.65 -13.78 8.51
N ARG A 408 16.74 -14.69 8.14
CA ARG A 408 15.50 -14.96 8.90
C ARG A 408 15.70 -15.92 10.08
N CYS A 409 16.85 -16.59 10.18
CA CYS A 409 17.14 -17.53 11.25
C CYS A 409 17.58 -16.78 12.52
N ASN A 410 16.64 -16.19 13.26
CA ASN A 410 16.93 -15.48 14.52
C ASN A 410 16.88 -16.38 15.78
N GLN A 411 16.74 -17.69 15.60
CA GLN A 411 16.81 -18.68 16.69
C GLN A 411 17.50 -19.95 16.18
N PHE A 412 18.76 -20.15 16.57
CA PHE A 412 19.36 -21.48 16.53
C PHE A 412 18.71 -22.32 17.63
N ASN A 413 17.72 -23.15 17.28
CA ASN A 413 17.23 -24.19 18.18
C ASN A 413 18.28 -25.30 18.28
N PHE A 414 19.21 -25.18 19.22
CA PHE A 414 20.05 -26.29 19.65
C PHE A 414 19.22 -27.23 20.54
N THR A 415 18.34 -28.03 19.96
CA THR A 415 17.85 -29.22 20.66
C THR A 415 18.97 -30.25 20.68
N GLN A 416 19.81 -30.21 21.73
CA GLN A 416 20.64 -31.33 22.13
C GLN A 416 19.73 -32.41 22.75
N THR A 417 19.09 -33.21 21.90
CA THR A 417 18.51 -34.49 22.32
C THR A 417 19.23 -35.62 21.60
N SER A 418 20.51 -35.77 21.93
CA SER A 418 21.23 -37.02 21.72
C SER A 418 20.84 -38.00 22.84
N GLU A 419 19.61 -38.52 22.80
CA GLU A 419 19.23 -39.68 23.62
C GLU A 419 19.18 -40.93 22.75
N LYS A 420 20.28 -41.70 22.86
CA LYS A 420 20.39 -43.16 22.75
C LYS A 420 19.40 -43.86 21.80
N ILE A 421 19.82 -44.03 20.54
CA ILE A 421 19.36 -45.15 19.70
C ILE A 421 20.59 -45.84 19.10
N PHE A 422 21.30 -46.58 19.95
CA PHE A 422 22.06 -47.76 19.51
C PHE A 422 21.81 -48.85 20.55
N GLY A 423 20.66 -49.50 20.40
CA GLY A 423 20.40 -50.79 21.00
C GLY A 423 21.10 -51.86 20.15
N ASN A 424 22.03 -52.55 20.78
CA ASN A 424 22.68 -53.75 20.26
C ASN A 424 21.65 -54.76 19.76
N TYR A 425 21.80 -55.20 18.51
CA TYR A 425 21.40 -56.53 18.11
C TYR A 425 22.62 -57.20 17.46
N SER A 426 23.01 -58.29 18.11
CA SER A 426 23.98 -59.30 17.68
C SER A 426 23.59 -59.95 16.36
#